data_AF-A0A512J4F5-F1
#
_entry.id   AF-A0A512J4F5-F1
#
_cell.length_a   1.000
_cell.length_b   1.000
_cell.length_c   1.000
_cell.angle_alpha   90.00
_cell.angle_beta   90.00
_cell.angle_gamma   90.00
#
_symmetry.space_group_name_H-M   'P 1'
#
loop_
_entity.id
_entity.type
_entity.pdbx_description
1 polymer ?
#
loop_
_entity_poly.entity_id
_entity_poly.type
_entity_poly.pdbx_seq_one_letter_code
_entity_poly.pdbx_strand_id
1 'polypeptide(L)'
;MQELFKFDVTEVAPLKRAVTDLVVSALGDAGRPKAELIAELRQLESRARAFGAEAHIVQVLVSGRRLLGDREDLPTPQVRGRG
;
A
#
# COMPACT_ATOMS: atom_id res chain seq x y z
N MET A 1 -15.22 -7.30 -15.50
CA MET A 1 -14.21 -8.37 -15.37
C MET A 1 -13.08 -7.78 -14.54
N GLN A 2 -13.13 -7.93 -13.21
CA GLN A 2 -12.06 -7.45 -12.33
C GLN A 2 -11.07 -8.60 -12.19
N GLU A 3 -9.97 -8.55 -12.93
CA GLU A 3 -8.83 -9.42 -12.66
C GLU A 3 -8.25 -8.99 -11.32
N LEU A 4 -8.70 -9.68 -10.26
CA LEU A 4 -8.11 -9.63 -8.94
C LEU A 4 -6.67 -10.09 -9.12
N PHE A 5 -5.73 -9.14 -9.15
CA PHE A 5 -4.30 -9.43 -9.20
C PHE A 5 -3.96 -10.45 -8.10
N LYS A 6 -3.74 -11.70 -8.53
CA LYS A 6 -3.25 -12.78 -7.67
C LYS A 6 -1.79 -12.47 -7.37
N PHE A 7 -1.56 -11.64 -6.36
CA PHE A 7 -0.22 -11.40 -5.85
C PHE A 7 0.22 -12.64 -5.11
N ASP A 8 1.18 -13.35 -5.69
CA ASP A 8 1.96 -14.34 -4.98
C ASP A 8 2.80 -13.59 -3.94
N VAL A 9 2.40 -13.69 -2.67
CA VAL A 9 2.96 -12.92 -1.55
C VAL A 9 4.36 -13.41 -1.16
N THR A 10 4.89 -14.39 -1.88
CA THR A 10 6.11 -15.12 -1.54
C THR A 10 7.38 -14.47 -2.10
N GLU A 11 7.26 -13.51 -3.02
CA GLU A 11 8.42 -12.82 -3.62
C GLU A 11 8.33 -11.29 -3.54
N VAL A 12 9.40 -10.68 -3.03
CA VAL A 12 9.51 -9.25 -2.73
C VAL A 12 9.57 -8.37 -3.97
N ALA A 13 10.32 -8.81 -4.99
CA ALA A 13 10.57 -8.03 -6.19
C ALA A 13 9.31 -7.90 -7.07
N PRO A 14 8.54 -8.97 -7.33
CA PRO A 14 7.25 -8.88 -8.02
C PRO A 14 6.25 -7.98 -7.30
N LEU A 15 6.15 -8.09 -5.97
CA LEU A 15 5.25 -7.25 -5.19
C LEU A 15 5.64 -5.77 -5.24
N LYS A 16 6.92 -5.44 -5.05
CA LYS A 16 7.41 -4.06 -5.16
C LYS A 16 7.09 -3.46 -6.53
N ARG A 17 7.34 -4.22 -7.59
CA ARG A 17 7.06 -3.78 -8.96
C ARG A 17 5.58 -3.53 -9.16
N ALA A 18 4.72 -4.44 -8.74
CA ALA A 18 3.29 -4.29 -8.89
C ALA A 18 2.70 -3.12 -8.09
N VAL A 19 3.13 -2.92 -6.84
CA VAL A 19 2.71 -1.76 -6.04
C VAL A 19 3.21 -0.47 -6.68
N THR A 20 4.42 -0.47 -7.24
CA THR A 20 4.96 0.68 -7.98
C THR A 20 4.14 0.97 -9.23
N ASP A 21 3.87 -0.03 -10.07
CA ASP A 21 3.06 0.12 -11.29
C ASP A 21 1.64 0.62 -10.97
N LEU A 22 1.04 0.08 -9.90
CA LEU A 22 -0.28 0.48 -9.43
C LEU A 22 -0.31 1.93 -8.94
N VAL A 23 0.69 2.36 -8.16
CA VAL A 23 0.80 3.75 -7.68
C VAL A 23 1.14 4.71 -8.83
N VAL A 24 2.04 4.35 -9.73
CA VAL A 24 2.42 5.17 -10.90
C VAL A 24 1.21 5.35 -11.82
N SER A 25 0.46 4.29 -12.10
CA SER A 25 -0.78 4.36 -12.87
C SER A 25 -1.79 5.28 -12.21
N ALA A 26 -1.97 5.19 -10.88
CA ALA A 26 -2.88 6.05 -10.14
C ALA A 26 -2.47 7.53 -10.06
N LEU A 27 -1.17 7.81 -10.19
CA LEU A 27 -0.66 9.18 -10.23
C LEU A 27 -0.73 9.78 -11.64
N GLY A 28 -0.59 8.94 -12.68
CA GLY A 28 -0.63 9.35 -14.08
C GLY A 28 -2.02 9.36 -14.71
N ASP A 29 -2.95 8.54 -14.21
CA ASP A 29 -4.31 8.40 -14.74
C ASP A 29 -5.32 9.11 -13.83
N ALA A 30 -5.96 10.15 -14.35
CA ALA A 30 -7.01 10.90 -13.65
C ALA A 30 -8.33 10.11 -13.54
N GLY A 31 -8.48 8.98 -14.23
CA GLY A 31 -9.71 8.21 -14.31
C GLY A 31 -9.95 7.24 -13.15
N ARG A 32 -8.91 6.78 -12.45
CA ARG A 32 -9.08 5.84 -11.33
C ARG A 32 -9.09 6.60 -9.99
N PRO A 33 -10.17 6.52 -9.19
CA PRO A 33 -10.23 7.22 -7.93
C PRO A 33 -9.20 6.64 -6.96
N LYS A 34 -8.31 7.51 -6.46
CA LYS A 34 -7.26 7.16 -5.47
C LYS A 34 -7.82 6.43 -4.24
N ALA A 35 -9.07 6.72 -3.86
CA ALA A 35 -9.77 6.07 -2.75
C ALA A 35 -9.96 4.55 -2.94
N GLU A 36 -10.27 4.09 -4.15
CA GLU A 36 -10.43 2.65 -4.43
C GLU A 36 -9.10 1.91 -4.31
N LEU A 37 -8.02 2.52 -4.82
CA LEU A 37 -6.66 1.98 -4.73
C LEU A 37 -6.15 1.92 -3.29
N ILE A 38 -6.45 2.94 -2.48
CA ILE A 38 -6.16 2.94 -1.04
C ILE A 38 -6.89 1.77 -0.36
N ALA A 39 -8.15 1.51 -0.71
CA ALA A 39 -8.92 0.40 -0.16
C ALA A 39 -8.33 -0.97 -0.57
N GLU A 40 -7.91 -1.13 -1.83
CA GLU A 40 -7.24 -2.35 -2.31
C GLU A 40 -5.93 -2.60 -1.55
N LEU A 41 -5.08 -1.58 -1.41
CA LEU A 41 -3.82 -1.70 -0.68
C LEU A 41 -4.05 -2.01 0.81
N ARG A 42 -5.11 -1.47 1.42
CA ARG A 42 -5.52 -1.82 2.80
C ARG A 42 -5.90 -3.29 2.94
N GLN A 43 -6.67 -3.82 1.99
CA GLN A 43 -7.03 -5.24 2.01
C GLN A 43 -5.80 -6.14 1.85
N LEU A 44 -4.89 -5.79 0.95
CA LEU A 44 -3.63 -6.51 0.77
C LEU A 44 -2.77 -6.47 2.03
N GLU A 45 -2.67 -5.31 2.69
CA GLU A 45 -1.93 -5.19 3.94
C GLU A 45 -2.52 -6.05 5.06
N SER A 46 -3.86 -6.01 5.22
CA SER A 46 -4.56 -6.83 6.21
C SER A 46 -4.30 -8.33 5.97
N ARG A 47 -4.37 -8.79 4.71
CA ARG A 47 -4.03 -10.16 4.33
C ARG A 47 -2.57 -10.49 4.62
N ALA A 48 -1.64 -9.63 4.20
CA ALA A 48 -0.21 -9.83 4.44
C ALA A 48 0.09 -9.98 5.94
N ARG A 49 -0.50 -9.13 6.79
CA ARG A 49 -0.39 -9.27 8.25
C ARG A 49 -0.99 -10.57 8.77
N ALA A 50 -2.19 -10.95 8.30
CA ALA A 50 -2.88 -12.17 8.73
C ALA A 50 -2.12 -13.46 8.35
N PHE A 51 -1.42 -13.46 7.21
CA PHE A 51 -0.59 -14.57 6.76
C PHE A 51 0.84 -14.55 7.33
N GLY A 52 1.16 -13.62 8.22
CA GLY A 52 2.51 -13.50 8.80
C GLY A 52 3.57 -13.14 7.76
N ALA A 53 3.20 -12.41 6.71
CA ALA A 53 4.12 -11.96 5.70
C ALA A 53 5.24 -11.11 6.32
N GLU A 54 6.40 -11.11 5.67
CA GLU A 54 7.56 -10.38 6.16
C GLU A 54 7.26 -8.89 6.33
N ALA A 55 7.88 -8.27 7.34
CA ALA A 55 7.65 -6.86 7.66
C ALA A 55 7.91 -5.92 6.47
N HIS A 56 8.85 -6.28 5.60
CA HIS A 56 9.18 -5.50 4.41
C HIS A 56 8.03 -5.53 3.36
N ILE A 57 7.24 -6.60 3.28
CA ILE A 57 6.06 -6.71 2.41
C ILE A 57 4.98 -5.73 2.88
N VAL A 58 4.71 -5.73 4.19
CA VAL A 58 3.77 -4.80 4.82
C VAL A 58 4.22 -3.35 4.62
N GLN A 59 5.52 -3.06 4.73
CA GLN A 59 6.05 -1.71 4.51
C GLN A 59 5.85 -1.20 3.08
N VAL A 60 5.95 -2.07 2.06
CA VAL A 60 5.72 -1.69 0.66
C VAL A 60 4.26 -1.24 0.47
N LEU A 61 3.31 -1.99 1.02
CA LEU A 61 1.88 -1.69 0.94
C LEU A 61 1.53 -0.38 1.67
N VAL A 62 2.04 -0.20 2.88
CA VAL A 62 1.88 1.04 3.67
C VAL A 62 2.46 2.24 2.92
N SER A 63 3.64 2.10 2.33
CA SER A 63 4.29 3.17 1.58
C SER A 63 3.49 3.56 0.34
N GLY A 64 2.95 2.56 -0.39
CA GLY A 64 2.05 2.80 -1.53
C GLY A 64 0.80 3.59 -1.13
N ARG A 65 0.15 3.23 -0.01
CA ARG A 65 -1.01 3.96 0.53
C ARG A 65 -0.67 5.42 0.84
N ARG A 66 0.46 5.66 1.50
CA ARG A 66 0.90 7.02 1.86
C ARG A 66 1.16 7.90 0.63
N LEU A 67 1.76 7.33 -0.42
CA LEU A 67 1.98 8.04 -1.69
C LEU A 67 0.66 8.45 -2.37
N LEU A 68 -0.39 7.65 -2.20
CA LEU A 68 -1.73 7.97 -2.70
C LEU A 68 -2.50 8.95 -1.81
N GLY A 69 -1.91 9.38 -0.69
CA GLY A 69 -2.50 10.37 0.23
C GLY A 69 -3.25 9.77 1.41
N ASP A 70 -3.11 8.48 1.69
CA ASP A 70 -3.66 7.86 2.89
C ASP A 70 -2.91 8.37 4.14
N ARG A 71 -3.67 9.04 5.02
CA ARG A 71 -3.16 9.67 6.24
C ARG A 71 -3.41 8.85 7.50
N GLU A 72 -4.17 7.76 7.44
CA GLU A 72 -4.48 6.96 8.63
C GLU A 72 -3.27 6.22 9.19
N ASP A 73 -2.17 6.12 8.43
CA ASP A 73 -0.93 5.47 8.86
C ASP A 73 0.20 6.48 9.18
N LEU A 74 -0.05 7.78 9.11
CA LEU A 74 0.96 8.73 9.59
C LEU A 74 1.08 8.54 11.10
N PRO A 75 2.28 8.20 11.64
CA PRO A 75 2.49 8.37 13.06
C PRO A 75 2.15 9.83 13.34
N THR A 76 1.12 10.06 14.14
CA THR A 76 0.78 11.39 14.66
C THR A 76 2.09 12.04 15.03
N PRO A 77 2.44 13.24 14.52
CA PRO A 77 3.70 13.86 14.88
C PRO A 77 3.71 13.95 16.40
N GLN A 78 4.50 13.08 17.03
CA GLN A 78 4.76 13.15 18.44
C GLN A 78 5.44 14.48 18.65
N VAL A 79 4.63 15.45 19.10
CA VAL A 79 5.08 16.74 19.57
C VAL A 79 6.12 16.40 20.62
N ARG A 80 7.39 16.49 20.23
CA ARG A 80 8.53 16.25 21.10
C ARG A 80 8.53 17.41 22.08
N GLY A 81 7.76 17.29 23.15
CA GLY A 81 7.78 18.20 24.27
C GLY A 81 9.19 18.22 24.82
N ARG A 82 9.93 19.30 24.54
CA ARG A 82 11.03 19.72 25.42
C ARG A 82 10.39 20.12 26.74
N GLY A 83 10.64 19.34 27.78
CA GLY A 83 10.61 19.76 29.17
C GLY A 83 12.03 19.75 29.68
#